data_AF-A0A7X7RG75-F1
#
_entry.id   AF-A0A7X7RG75-F1
#
_cell.length_a   1.000
_cell.length_b   1.000
_cell.length_c   1.000
_cell.angle_alpha   90.00
_cell.angle_beta   90.00
_cell.angle_gamma   90.00
#
_symmetry.space_group_name_H-M   'P 1'
#
loop_
_entity.id
_entity.type
_entity.pdbx_description
1 polymer ?
#
loop_
_entity_poly.entity_id
_entity_poly.type
_entity_poly.pdbx_seq_one_letter_code
_entity_poly.pdbx_strand_id
1 'polypeptide(L)'
;MHAKSITLTLLCLAAGAGCQSSSPGTVITSPTAAVPKAAVAPAAKPAAVKSQAGCPVQDVIAAAKGLRIQFFTLDDKALDGLPAKAAGSVSIHAADGSGQDNYRFDETGTITRHLRSYGENYGAGVWEPVP
;
A
#
# COMPACT_ATOMS: atom_id res chain seq x y z
N MET A 1 -44.88 26.92 6.27
CA MET A 1 -44.98 27.05 4.80
C MET A 1 -43.86 26.24 4.16
N HIS A 2 -44.26 25.29 3.30
CA HIS A 2 -43.46 24.57 2.28
C HIS A 2 -42.25 23.74 2.72
N ALA A 3 -42.53 22.49 3.09
CA ALA A 3 -41.61 21.36 2.92
C ALA A 3 -41.45 21.04 1.43
N LYS A 4 -40.20 20.87 0.97
CA LYS A 4 -39.89 20.44 -0.40
C LYS A 4 -39.72 18.92 -0.42
N SER A 5 -40.73 18.22 -0.94
CA SER A 5 -40.64 16.81 -1.32
C SER A 5 -39.81 16.66 -2.58
N ILE A 6 -38.73 15.88 -2.51
CA ILE A 6 -37.96 15.44 -3.68
C ILE A 6 -38.46 14.04 -4.04
N THR A 7 -39.21 13.97 -5.14
CA THR A 7 -39.69 12.73 -5.74
C THR A 7 -38.52 11.99 -6.38
N LEU A 8 -38.17 10.82 -5.85
CA LEU A 8 -37.19 9.91 -6.43
C LEU A 8 -37.93 8.90 -7.31
N THR A 9 -37.83 9.06 -8.63
CA THR A 9 -38.43 8.15 -9.61
C THR A 9 -37.55 6.91 -9.77
N LEU A 10 -38.06 5.77 -9.31
CA LEU A 10 -37.50 4.44 -9.48
C LEU A 10 -37.76 3.96 -10.92
N LEU A 11 -36.71 3.72 -11.71
CA LEU A 11 -36.84 3.11 -13.04
C LEU A 11 -36.28 1.68 -12.99
N CYS A 12 -37.17 0.72 -12.79
CA CYS A 12 -36.91 -0.71 -13.00
C CYS A 12 -37.01 -1.02 -14.50
N LEU A 13 -35.92 -1.46 -15.14
CA LEU A 13 -35.98 -2.21 -16.38
C LEU A 13 -35.33 -3.58 -16.19
N ALA A 14 -36.18 -4.61 -16.17
CA ALA A 14 -35.81 -5.99 -16.37
C ALA A 14 -36.19 -6.41 -17.79
N ALA A 15 -35.31 -7.18 -18.44
CA ALA A 15 -35.59 -8.35 -19.29
C ALA A 15 -34.54 -8.48 -20.40
N GLY A 16 -34.03 -9.71 -20.57
CA GLY A 16 -33.29 -10.08 -21.79
C GLY A 16 -32.29 -11.21 -21.60
N ALA A 17 -32.76 -12.41 -21.23
CA ALA A 17 -32.01 -13.63 -21.56
C ALA A 17 -32.16 -13.88 -23.06
N GLY A 18 -31.04 -13.87 -23.78
CA GLY A 18 -30.99 -14.16 -25.21
C GLY A 18 -29.72 -14.93 -25.54
N CYS A 19 -29.83 -16.25 -25.56
CA CYS A 19 -28.83 -17.11 -26.18
C CYS A 19 -28.96 -17.00 -27.70
N GLN A 20 -27.98 -16.44 -28.38
CA GLN A 20 -27.77 -16.74 -29.80
C GLN A 20 -26.32 -17.14 -30.04
N SER A 21 -26.17 -18.44 -30.27
CA SER A 21 -25.03 -19.10 -30.87
C SER A 21 -24.89 -18.66 -32.32
N SER A 22 -23.68 -18.23 -32.71
CA SER A 22 -23.16 -18.26 -34.09
C SER A 22 -21.64 -18.04 -34.04
N SER A 23 -20.87 -19.12 -34.13
CA SER A 23 -19.49 -19.10 -34.65
C SER A 23 -19.56 -19.41 -36.16
N PRO A 24 -18.57 -19.08 -37.02
CA PRO A 24 -17.15 -18.93 -36.71
C PRO A 24 -16.44 -17.74 -37.36
N GLY A 25 -15.57 -17.09 -36.61
CA GLY A 25 -14.54 -16.20 -37.14
C GLY A 25 -13.22 -16.56 -36.49
N THR A 26 -12.49 -17.49 -37.10
CA THR A 26 -11.13 -17.85 -36.70
C THR A 26 -10.24 -16.63 -36.95
N VAL A 27 -10.07 -15.79 -35.93
CA VAL A 27 -8.94 -14.86 -35.86
C VAL A 27 -7.85 -15.63 -35.15
N ILE A 28 -6.82 -16.04 -35.90
CA ILE A 28 -5.57 -16.54 -35.32
C ILE A 28 -4.93 -15.35 -34.61
N THR A 29 -5.25 -15.18 -33.33
CA THR A 29 -4.49 -14.29 -32.47
C THR A 29 -3.24 -15.06 -32.08
N SER A 30 -2.10 -14.66 -32.64
CA SER A 30 -0.79 -15.10 -32.21
C SER A 30 -0.70 -15.00 -30.68
N PRO A 31 -0.23 -16.04 -29.97
CA PRO A 31 0.03 -15.88 -28.56
C PRO A 31 1.17 -14.86 -28.44
N THR A 32 0.86 -13.67 -27.93
CA THR A 32 1.88 -12.87 -27.24
C THR A 32 2.33 -13.76 -26.11
N ALA A 33 3.47 -14.41 -26.31
CA ALA A 33 4.20 -15.06 -25.25
C ALA A 33 4.38 -13.99 -24.16
N ALA A 34 3.66 -14.15 -23.05
CA ALA A 34 3.99 -13.44 -21.84
C ALA A 34 5.44 -13.81 -21.55
N VAL A 35 6.36 -12.89 -21.83
CA VAL A 35 7.75 -13.02 -21.41
C VAL A 35 7.64 -13.28 -19.91
N PRO A 36 8.02 -14.48 -19.40
CA PRO A 36 8.00 -14.71 -17.98
C PRO A 36 8.91 -13.62 -17.41
N LYS A 37 8.33 -12.68 -16.66
CA LYS A 37 9.08 -11.77 -15.81
C LYS A 37 9.96 -12.71 -15.00
N ALA A 38 11.25 -12.74 -15.30
CA ALA A 38 12.20 -13.55 -14.58
C ALA A 38 11.88 -13.35 -13.10
N ALA A 39 11.58 -14.45 -12.40
CA ALA A 39 11.33 -14.39 -10.98
C ALA A 39 12.62 -13.82 -10.38
N VAL A 40 12.58 -12.52 -10.07
CA VAL A 40 13.64 -11.85 -9.33
C VAL A 40 13.73 -12.68 -8.06
N ALA A 41 14.91 -13.28 -7.83
CA ALA A 41 15.15 -14.06 -6.63
C ALA A 41 14.59 -13.28 -5.43
N PRO A 42 13.87 -13.93 -4.49
CA PRO A 42 13.28 -13.23 -3.36
C PRO A 42 14.36 -12.36 -2.74
N ALA A 43 14.11 -11.05 -2.70
CA ALA A 43 15.05 -10.14 -2.09
C ALA A 43 15.29 -10.62 -0.66
N ALA A 44 16.55 -10.89 -0.34
CA ALA A 44 16.93 -11.38 0.97
C ALA A 44 16.43 -10.40 2.03
N LYS A 45 15.88 -10.92 3.13
CA LYS A 45 15.57 -10.12 4.31
C LYS A 45 16.82 -9.28 4.64
N PRO A 46 16.71 -7.95 4.74
CA PRO A 46 17.88 -7.13 5.09
C PRO A 46 18.45 -7.62 6.42
N ALA A 47 19.77 -7.48 6.59
CA ALA A 47 20.46 -7.83 7.84
C ALA A 47 19.68 -7.29 9.06
N ALA A 48 19.69 -8.04 10.16
CA ALA A 48 18.98 -7.66 11.38
C ALA A 48 19.42 -6.25 11.82
N VAL A 49 18.52 -5.29 11.66
CA VAL A 49 18.70 -3.91 12.12
C VAL A 49 18.16 -3.86 13.54
N LYS A 50 18.82 -3.12 14.44
CA LYS A 50 18.27 -2.84 15.76
C LYS A 50 17.01 -1.99 15.62
N SER A 51 15.98 -2.34 16.37
CA SER A 51 14.78 -1.52 16.51
C SER A 51 15.13 -0.06 16.78
N GLN A 52 14.41 0.85 16.12
CA GLN A 52 14.52 2.29 16.35
C GLN A 52 13.51 2.80 17.39
N ALA A 53 12.85 1.89 18.13
CA ALA A 53 11.97 2.29 19.23
C ALA A 53 12.72 3.13 20.28
N GLY A 54 12.12 4.24 20.70
CA GLY A 54 12.73 5.24 21.58
C GLY A 54 13.58 6.30 20.86
N CYS A 55 13.83 6.17 19.56
CA CYS A 55 14.54 7.18 18.79
C CYS A 55 13.59 8.21 18.16
N PRO A 56 14.08 9.42 17.82
CA PRO A 56 13.31 10.40 17.05
C PRO A 56 13.02 9.91 15.63
N VAL A 57 11.78 10.06 15.18
CA VAL A 57 11.38 9.72 13.80
C VAL A 57 12.10 10.56 12.75
N GLN A 58 12.51 11.78 13.10
CA GLN A 58 13.23 12.68 12.22
C GLN A 58 14.59 12.12 11.82
N ASP A 59 15.27 11.40 12.69
CA ASP A 59 16.57 10.79 12.41
C ASP A 59 16.44 9.69 11.35
N VAL A 60 15.38 8.89 11.45
CA VAL A 60 15.06 7.85 10.48
C VAL A 60 14.69 8.45 9.11
N ILE A 61 13.90 9.53 9.09
CA ILE A 61 13.55 10.24 7.85
C ILE A 61 14.80 10.85 7.20
N ALA A 62 15.68 11.45 8.00
CA ALA A 62 16.94 12.02 7.51
C ALA A 62 17.86 10.94 6.92
N ALA A 63 17.98 9.79 7.59
CA ALA A 63 18.76 8.65 7.12
C ALA A 63 18.18 8.03 5.83
N ALA A 64 16.86 8.13 5.63
CA ALA A 64 16.15 7.61 4.46
C ALA A 64 16.09 8.58 3.28
N LYS A 65 16.87 9.67 3.29
CA LYS A 65 16.90 10.66 2.21
C LYS A 65 17.17 9.99 0.85
N GLY A 66 16.31 10.26 -0.12
CA GLY A 66 16.39 9.68 -1.47
C GLY A 66 15.60 8.39 -1.66
N LEU A 67 15.02 7.83 -0.59
CA LEU A 67 14.06 6.74 -0.67
C LEU A 67 12.63 7.27 -0.81
N ARG A 68 11.71 6.39 -1.20
CA ARG A 68 10.28 6.69 -1.17
C ARG A 68 9.79 6.64 0.27
N ILE A 69 9.28 7.78 0.74
CA ILE A 69 8.73 7.97 2.09
C ILE A 69 7.24 8.32 1.98
N GLN A 70 6.41 7.70 2.81
CA GLN A 70 4.99 8.01 2.92
C GLN A 70 4.60 8.24 4.37
N PHE A 71 3.78 9.26 4.61
CA PHE A 71 3.33 9.64 5.95
C PHE A 71 1.87 9.29 6.14
N PHE A 72 1.50 8.89 7.34
CA PHE A 72 0.14 8.50 7.69
C PHE A 72 -0.25 9.00 9.08
N THR A 73 -1.55 9.19 9.29
CA THR A 73 -2.13 9.25 10.63
C THR A 73 -2.05 7.89 11.32
N LEU A 74 -2.41 7.83 12.60
CA LEU A 74 -2.51 6.56 13.34
C LEU A 74 -3.62 5.62 12.84
N ASP A 75 -4.57 6.16 12.07
CA ASP A 75 -5.70 5.47 11.45
C ASP A 75 -5.44 5.20 9.94
N ASP A 76 -4.17 5.14 9.55
CA ASP A 76 -3.69 4.79 8.20
C ASP A 76 -4.19 5.72 7.07
N LYS A 77 -4.56 6.97 7.40
CA LYS A 77 -4.87 7.98 6.39
C LYS A 77 -3.58 8.63 5.91
N ALA A 78 -3.37 8.68 4.60
CA ALA A 78 -2.20 9.32 4.00
C ALA A 78 -2.12 10.82 4.33
N LEU A 79 -0.90 11.30 4.49
CA LEU A 79 -0.54 12.70 4.73
C LEU A 79 0.49 13.15 3.69
N ASP A 80 0.46 14.44 3.31
CA ASP A 80 1.41 15.02 2.36
C ASP A 80 2.81 15.21 2.97
N GLY A 81 2.95 15.11 4.29
CA GLY A 81 4.20 15.32 5.01
C GLY A 81 4.11 14.86 6.46
N LEU A 82 5.25 14.93 7.16
CA LEU A 82 5.31 14.65 8.59
C LEU A 82 4.45 15.69 9.35
N PRO A 83 3.43 15.28 10.11
CA PRO A 83 2.59 16.22 10.83
C PRO A 83 3.38 16.88 11.97
N ALA A 84 3.21 18.19 12.14
CA ALA A 84 3.82 18.91 13.25
C ALA A 84 3.07 18.60 14.55
N LYS A 85 3.79 18.11 15.58
CA LYS A 85 3.26 17.85 16.93
C LYS A 85 2.01 16.95 16.94
N ALA A 86 2.04 15.86 16.17
CA ALA A 86 0.99 14.85 16.19
C ALA A 86 1.61 13.46 16.06
N ALA A 87 0.96 12.47 16.67
CA ALA A 87 1.30 11.07 16.48
C ALA A 87 0.96 10.62 15.06
N GLY A 88 1.71 9.66 14.55
CA GLY A 88 1.55 9.19 13.18
C GLY A 88 2.34 7.93 12.89
N SER A 89 2.41 7.59 11.61
CA SER A 89 3.37 6.61 11.13
C SER A 89 4.04 7.05 9.84
N VAL A 90 5.25 6.55 9.62
CA VAL A 90 6.00 6.76 8.39
C VAL A 90 6.40 5.39 7.83
N SER A 91 6.16 5.20 6.53
CA SER A 91 6.63 4.03 5.79
C SER A 91 7.77 4.44 4.87
N ILE A 92 8.87 3.70 4.92
CA ILE A 92 10.06 3.92 4.11
C ILE A 92 10.29 2.67 3.27
N HIS A 93 10.24 2.82 1.96
CA HIS A 93 10.43 1.71 1.03
C HIS A 93 11.91 1.49 0.72
N ALA A 94 12.29 0.22 0.59
CA ALA A 94 13.58 -0.16 0.05
C ALA A 94 13.73 0.35 -1.38
N ALA A 95 14.94 0.75 -1.76
CA ALA A 95 15.22 1.31 -3.09
C ALA A 95 14.94 0.33 -4.23
N ASP A 96 15.10 -0.97 -3.97
CA ASP A 96 14.85 -2.07 -4.92
C ASP A 96 13.38 -2.51 -4.97
N GLY A 97 12.50 -1.88 -4.17
CA GLY A 97 11.08 -2.21 -4.07
C GLY A 97 10.79 -3.55 -3.39
N SER A 98 11.79 -4.15 -2.73
CA SER A 98 11.67 -5.46 -2.08
C SER A 98 10.85 -5.48 -0.80
N GLY A 99 10.60 -4.30 -0.23
CA GLY A 99 10.01 -4.19 1.09
C GLY A 99 9.92 -2.76 1.58
N GLN A 100 9.52 -2.65 2.84
CA GLN A 100 9.42 -1.40 3.55
C GLN A 100 9.52 -1.60 5.07
N ASP A 101 9.96 -0.54 5.73
CA ASP A 101 9.88 -0.37 7.17
C ASP A 101 8.72 0.58 7.51
N ASN A 102 8.03 0.34 8.62
CA ASN A 102 6.99 1.22 9.17
C ASN A 102 7.35 1.60 10.60
N TYR A 103 7.35 2.90 10.87
CA TYR A 103 7.67 3.47 12.17
C TYR A 103 6.44 4.23 12.67
N ARG A 104 5.83 3.77 13.76
CA ARG A 104 4.78 4.51 14.47
C ARG A 104 5.43 5.36 15.56
N PHE A 105 5.01 6.62 15.65
CA PHE A 105 5.59 7.59 16.58
C PHE A 105 4.48 8.34 17.34
N ASP A 106 4.81 8.81 18.54
CA ASP A 106 3.91 9.62 19.36
C ASP A 106 3.96 11.12 19.01
N GLU A 107 3.23 11.95 19.74
CA GLU A 107 3.13 13.40 19.49
C GLU A 107 4.46 14.16 19.67
N THR A 108 5.43 13.55 20.37
CA THR A 108 6.78 14.10 20.53
C THR A 108 7.70 13.74 19.35
N GLY A 109 7.24 12.85 18.47
CA GLY A 109 8.05 12.30 17.38
C GLY A 109 8.91 11.11 17.83
N THR A 110 8.68 10.55 19.03
CA THR A 110 9.41 9.38 19.50
C THR A 110 8.79 8.12 18.91
N ILE A 111 9.62 7.25 18.33
CA ILE A 111 9.17 5.99 17.75
C ILE A 111 8.73 5.03 18.87
N THR A 112 7.49 4.55 18.80
CA THR A 112 6.91 3.59 19.75
C THR A 112 6.79 2.19 19.19
N ARG A 113 6.86 2.04 17.85
CA ARG A 113 6.82 0.75 17.18
C ARG A 113 7.57 0.80 15.86
N HIS A 114 8.39 -0.23 15.62
CA HIS A 114 9.08 -0.46 14.36
C HIS A 114 8.68 -1.83 13.80
N LEU A 115 8.00 -1.82 12.66
CA LEU A 115 7.64 -3.01 11.90
C LEU A 115 8.37 -3.04 10.56
N ARG A 116 8.54 -4.23 10.02
CA ARG A 116 9.20 -4.48 8.74
C ARG A 116 8.42 -5.50 7.92
N SER A 117 8.39 -5.29 6.60
CA SER A 117 7.82 -6.23 5.64
C SER A 117 8.74 -6.29 4.40
N TYR A 118 9.36 -7.45 4.13
CA TYR A 118 10.32 -7.63 3.04
C TYR A 118 10.16 -9.00 2.35
N GLY A 119 10.55 -9.08 1.08
CA GLY A 119 10.55 -10.31 0.31
C GLY A 119 9.14 -10.91 0.21
N GLU A 120 9.00 -12.19 0.58
CA GLU A 120 7.71 -12.88 0.55
C GLU A 120 6.68 -12.24 1.49
N ASN A 121 7.11 -11.77 2.67
CA ASN A 121 6.24 -11.07 3.60
C ASN A 121 5.69 -9.77 3.00
N TYR A 122 6.49 -9.09 2.17
CA TYR A 122 6.03 -7.88 1.49
C TYR A 122 4.94 -8.17 0.46
N GLY A 123 5.14 -9.21 -0.36
CA GLY A 123 4.12 -9.67 -1.30
C GLY A 123 2.85 -10.18 -0.61
N ALA A 124 2.98 -10.75 0.60
CA ALA A 124 1.87 -11.26 1.40
C ALA A 124 1.22 -10.21 2.32
N GLY A 125 1.76 -9.00 2.43
CA GLY A 125 1.28 -7.96 3.35
C GLY A 125 1.53 -8.29 4.84
N VAL A 126 2.47 -9.18 5.14
CA VAL A 126 2.83 -9.59 6.50
C VAL A 126 3.85 -8.62 7.09
N TRP A 127 3.62 -8.21 8.33
CA TRP A 127 4.47 -7.29 9.08
C TRP A 127 5.08 -7.96 10.29
N GLU A 128 6.38 -7.82 10.45
CA GLU A 128 7.15 -8.37 11.58
C GLU A 128 7.69 -7.25 12.47
N PRO A 129 7.68 -7.40 13.80
CA PRO A 129 8.44 -6.53 14.68
C PRO A 129 9.95 -6.61 14.38
N VAL A 130 10.63 -5.47 14.45
CA VAL A 130 12.09 -5.44 14.43
C VAL A 130 12.61 -5.52 15.87
N PRO A 131 13.47 -6.51 16.20
CA PRO A 131 13.98 -6.73 17.55
C PRO A 131 15.03 -5.71 18.00
#